data_AF-A0A1G3TAJ3-F1
#
_entry.id   AF-A0A1G3TAJ3-F1
#
_cell.length_a   1.000
_cell.length_b   1.000
_cell.length_c   1.000
_cell.angle_alpha   90.00
_cell.angle_beta   90.00
_cell.angle_gamma   90.00
#
_symmetry.space_group_name_H-M   'P 1'
#
loop_
_entity.id
_entity.type
_entity.pdbx_description
1 polymer ?
#
loop_
_entity_poly.entity_id
_entity_poly.type
_entity_poly.pdbx_seq_one_letter_code
_entity_poly.pdbx_strand_id
1 'polypeptide(L)'
;MKKLLLGVLLLLASSSFANEVYKKEVATPHDVYMKEFKNAIEKNHMNVLYELDLIKKFKDAGYAKKFGADFNKNKLTAATTILLCNGYIGNQISNIDAEMMSLCPIKVSIISDGKSTKIIYTKYTGASTNKEIMALLKTLDEVVINTIDLTTDKYMEKAFSSDSIESRHTDH
;
A
#
# COMPACT_ATOMS: atom_id res chain seq x y z
N MET A 1 35.99 37.93 0.87
CA MET A 1 34.56 37.76 1.19
C MET A 1 33.77 36.88 0.19
N LYS A 2 34.41 36.12 -0.71
CA LYS A 2 33.71 35.20 -1.65
C LYS A 2 33.69 33.72 -1.22
N LYS A 3 34.47 33.34 -0.20
CA LYS A 3 34.58 31.95 0.27
C LYS A 3 33.59 31.57 1.39
N LEU A 4 32.78 32.52 1.88
CA LEU A 4 31.79 32.27 2.94
C LEU A 4 30.38 31.95 2.40
N LEU A 5 30.14 32.17 1.10
CA LEU A 5 28.81 31.99 0.48
C LEU A 5 28.55 30.56 -0.02
N LEU A 6 29.57 29.70 -0.10
CA LEU A 6 29.43 28.33 -0.61
C LEU A 6 29.05 27.30 0.46
N GLY A 7 29.17 27.63 1.76
CA GLY A 7 28.88 26.70 2.86
C GLY A 7 27.41 26.62 3.26
N VAL A 8 26.59 27.62 2.91
CA VAL A 8 25.19 27.74 3.37
C VAL A 8 24.21 26.99 2.44
N LEU A 9 24.60 26.70 1.19
CA LEU A 9 23.70 26.08 0.21
C LEU A 9 23.55 24.55 0.38
N LEU A 10 24.35 23.90 1.24
CA LEU A 10 24.31 22.45 1.44
C LEU A 10 23.38 21.97 2.57
N LEU A 11 22.77 22.87 3.35
CA LEU A 11 22.02 22.54 4.57
C LEU A 11 20.50 22.42 4.39
N LEU A 12 19.97 22.52 3.16
CA LEU A 12 18.52 22.50 2.89
C LEU A 12 18.02 21.25 2.16
N ALA A 13 18.84 20.20 2.01
CA ALA A 13 18.38 18.90 1.53
C ALA A 13 17.68 18.10 2.65
N SER A 14 16.64 18.69 3.25
CA SER A 14 15.68 17.94 4.06
C SER A 14 14.87 17.08 3.09
N SER A 15 15.29 15.84 2.92
CA SER A 15 14.57 14.86 2.11
C SER A 15 13.13 14.73 2.62
N SER A 16 12.16 15.23 1.87
CA SER A 16 10.72 15.16 2.17
C SER A 16 10.18 13.73 2.03
N PHE A 17 10.72 12.76 2.77
CA PHE A 17 10.19 11.40 2.84
C PHE A 17 8.85 11.31 3.60
N ALA A 18 8.39 12.41 4.19
CA ALA A 18 7.17 12.42 5.02
C ALA A 18 5.88 12.18 4.22
N ASN A 19 5.86 12.43 2.90
CA ASN A 19 4.63 12.29 2.09
C ASN A 19 4.47 10.93 1.38
N GLU A 20 5.51 10.09 1.36
CA GLU A 20 5.57 8.82 0.61
C GLU A 20 4.97 7.63 1.36
N VAL A 21 4.73 7.75 2.67
CA VAL A 21 4.19 6.65 3.48
C VAL A 21 2.92 7.10 4.18
N TYR A 22 1.79 6.49 3.82
CA TYR A 22 0.54 6.63 4.56
C TYR A 22 0.57 5.71 5.79
N LYS A 23 0.20 6.26 6.95
CA LYS A 23 0.14 5.53 8.22
C LYS A 23 -1.19 5.80 8.91
N LYS A 24 -1.83 4.74 9.38
CA LYS A 24 -3.04 4.82 10.21
C LYS A 24 -2.86 3.98 11.46
N GLU A 25 -3.32 4.48 12.59
CA GLU A 25 -3.36 3.74 13.85
C GLU A 25 -4.80 3.70 14.35
N VAL A 26 -5.26 2.52 14.75
CA VAL A 26 -6.61 2.29 15.25
C VAL A 26 -6.56 1.54 16.58
N ALA A 27 -7.46 1.88 17.50
CA ALA A 27 -7.66 1.16 18.76
C ALA A 27 -8.52 -0.11 18.57
N THR A 28 -8.28 -0.83 17.47
CA THR A 28 -9.02 -2.05 17.09
C THR A 28 -8.05 -3.23 17.15
N PRO A 29 -8.45 -4.38 17.74
CA PRO A 29 -7.66 -5.61 17.69
C PRO A 29 -7.31 -6.01 16.25
N HIS A 30 -6.12 -6.56 16.06
CA HIS A 30 -5.58 -6.86 14.73
C HIS A 30 -6.49 -7.78 13.90
N ASP A 31 -6.98 -8.86 14.49
CA ASP A 31 -7.89 -9.82 13.84
C ASP A 31 -9.21 -9.18 13.41
N VAL A 32 -9.79 -8.32 14.24
CA VAL A 32 -11.00 -7.56 13.93
C VAL A 32 -10.73 -6.59 12.77
N TYR A 33 -9.63 -5.83 12.83
CA TYR A 33 -9.26 -4.92 11.74
C TYR A 33 -9.04 -5.69 10.43
N MET A 34 -8.33 -6.82 10.47
CA MET A 34 -8.06 -7.66 9.30
C MET A 34 -9.34 -8.16 8.64
N LYS A 35 -10.36 -8.55 9.42
CA LYS A 35 -11.66 -8.95 8.90
C LYS A 35 -12.33 -7.79 8.15
N GLU A 36 -12.42 -6.61 8.76
CA GLU A 36 -13.04 -5.45 8.13
C GLU A 36 -12.24 -4.92 6.94
N PHE A 37 -10.91 -5.00 7.00
CA PHE A 37 -10.04 -4.63 5.90
C PHE A 37 -10.28 -5.51 4.68
N LYS A 38 -10.46 -6.83 4.85
CA LYS A 38 -10.85 -7.74 3.76
C LYS A 38 -12.21 -7.38 3.14
N ASN A 39 -13.20 -7.05 3.97
CA ASN A 39 -14.49 -6.56 3.48
C ASN A 39 -14.33 -5.25 2.67
N ALA A 40 -13.47 -4.33 3.14
CA ALA A 40 -13.19 -3.08 2.45
C ALA A 40 -12.44 -3.29 1.14
N ILE A 41 -11.52 -4.26 1.08
CA ILE A 41 -10.80 -4.63 -0.15
C ILE A 41 -11.78 -5.02 -1.25
N GLU A 42 -12.75 -5.88 -0.94
CA GLU A 42 -13.78 -6.30 -1.89
C GLU A 42 -14.65 -5.12 -2.36
N LYS A 43 -15.09 -4.28 -1.43
CA LYS A 43 -15.90 -3.08 -1.74
C LYS A 43 -15.16 -2.05 -2.60
N ASN A 44 -13.84 -2.01 -2.52
CA ASN A 44 -12.99 -1.11 -3.31
C ASN A 44 -12.45 -1.77 -4.58
N HIS A 45 -13.03 -2.89 -5.02
CA HIS A 45 -12.66 -3.60 -6.25
C HIS A 45 -11.18 -4.00 -6.29
N MET A 46 -10.63 -4.34 -5.12
CA MET A 46 -9.31 -4.92 -4.99
C MET A 46 -9.39 -6.40 -4.64
N ASN A 47 -8.32 -7.12 -4.95
CA ASN A 47 -8.18 -8.54 -4.67
C ASN A 47 -7.03 -8.76 -3.69
N VAL A 48 -7.24 -9.63 -2.70
CA VAL A 48 -6.15 -10.19 -1.91
C VAL A 48 -5.43 -11.24 -2.75
N LEU A 49 -4.16 -11.02 -3.06
CA LEU A 49 -3.33 -12.02 -3.74
C LEU A 49 -2.60 -12.92 -2.76
N TYR A 50 -2.17 -12.37 -1.63
CA TYR A 50 -1.43 -13.11 -0.62
C TYR A 50 -1.54 -12.46 0.76
N GLU A 51 -1.51 -13.27 1.81
CA GLU A 51 -1.48 -12.84 3.20
C GLU A 51 -0.41 -13.63 3.95
N LEU A 52 0.45 -12.92 4.68
CA LEU A 52 1.56 -13.50 5.41
C LEU A 52 1.63 -12.98 6.84
N ASP A 53 1.43 -13.87 7.81
CA ASP A 53 1.79 -13.62 9.20
C ASP A 53 3.31 -13.79 9.37
N LEU A 54 4.01 -12.65 9.46
CA LEU A 54 5.47 -12.59 9.59
C LEU A 54 5.95 -13.13 10.93
N ILE A 55 5.24 -12.86 12.03
CA ILE A 55 5.66 -13.32 13.37
C ILE A 55 5.59 -14.84 13.41
N LYS A 56 4.48 -15.42 12.94
CA LYS A 56 4.34 -16.87 12.82
C LYS A 56 5.38 -17.45 11.88
N LYS A 57 5.56 -16.88 10.69
CA LYS A 57 6.54 -17.37 9.71
C LYS A 57 7.96 -17.40 10.26
N PHE A 58 8.37 -16.36 10.99
CA PHE A 58 9.70 -16.31 11.60
C PHE A 58 9.86 -17.28 12.78
N LYS A 59 8.81 -17.47 13.59
CA LYS A 59 8.81 -18.49 14.64
C LYS A 59 8.95 -19.89 14.05
N ASP A 60 8.17 -20.21 13.02
CA ASP A 60 8.20 -21.50 12.34
C ASP A 60 9.57 -21.77 11.67
N ALA A 61 10.27 -20.72 11.23
CA ALA A 61 11.64 -20.78 10.72
C ALA A 61 12.72 -20.89 11.83
N GLY A 62 12.34 -20.96 13.11
CA GLY A 62 13.26 -21.08 14.24
C GLY A 62 13.95 -19.78 14.65
N TYR A 63 13.56 -18.63 14.09
CA TYR A 63 14.25 -17.35 14.34
C TYR A 63 14.05 -16.84 15.76
N ALA A 64 12.93 -17.17 16.41
CA ALA A 64 12.74 -16.86 17.83
C ALA A 64 13.83 -17.49 18.71
N LYS A 65 14.20 -18.75 18.43
CA LYS A 65 15.30 -19.44 19.14
C LYS A 65 16.66 -18.91 18.71
N LYS A 66 16.87 -18.73 17.40
CA LYS A 66 18.15 -18.29 16.84
C LYS A 66 18.56 -16.89 17.32
N PHE A 67 17.61 -15.96 17.40
CA PHE A 67 17.88 -14.57 17.76
C PHE A 67 17.66 -14.27 19.25
N GLY A 68 16.97 -15.15 19.99
CA GLY A 68 16.81 -15.03 21.43
C GLY A 68 16.24 -13.67 21.84
N ALA A 69 16.95 -12.95 22.70
CA ALA A 69 16.55 -11.63 23.19
C ALA A 69 16.45 -10.55 22.09
N ASP A 70 17.06 -10.78 20.92
CA ASP A 70 16.96 -9.87 19.77
C ASP A 70 15.70 -10.11 18.93
N PHE A 71 15.00 -11.21 19.13
CA PHE A 71 13.75 -11.48 18.44
C PHE A 71 12.62 -10.59 18.98
N ASN A 72 11.96 -9.85 18.08
CA ASN A 72 10.74 -9.09 18.39
C ASN A 72 10.86 -8.14 19.59
N LYS A 73 11.93 -7.33 19.65
CA LYS A 73 12.16 -6.32 20.71
C LYS A 73 11.00 -5.33 20.89
N ASN A 74 10.27 -5.04 19.82
CA ASN A 74 9.09 -4.18 19.83
C ASN A 74 7.83 -4.87 20.38
N LYS A 75 7.93 -6.15 20.78
CA LYS A 75 6.84 -6.94 21.37
C LYS A 75 5.58 -6.94 20.52
N LEU A 76 5.75 -7.01 19.20
CA LEU A 76 4.63 -7.14 18.29
C LEU A 76 3.88 -8.44 18.62
N THR A 77 2.56 -8.35 18.72
CA THR A 77 1.67 -9.48 18.92
C THR A 77 1.19 -10.04 17.58
N ALA A 78 1.12 -9.19 16.56
CA ALA A 78 0.82 -9.55 15.18
C ALA A 78 1.65 -8.69 14.20
N ALA A 79 2.04 -9.27 13.07
CA ALA A 79 2.59 -8.53 11.94
C ALA A 79 2.21 -9.25 10.64
N THR A 80 1.24 -8.70 9.94
CA THR A 80 0.71 -9.24 8.70
C THR A 80 1.13 -8.38 7.52
N THR A 81 1.63 -9.02 6.47
CA THR A 81 1.78 -8.41 5.15
C THR A 81 0.64 -8.89 4.27
N ILE A 82 -0.10 -7.96 3.67
CA ILE A 82 -1.08 -8.28 2.64
C ILE A 82 -0.57 -7.74 1.31
N LEU A 83 -0.60 -8.61 0.29
CA LEU A 83 -0.40 -8.24 -1.10
C LEU A 83 -1.76 -8.10 -1.78
N LEU A 84 -2.01 -6.93 -2.35
CA LEU A 84 -3.27 -6.55 -3.00
C LEU A 84 -3.05 -6.21 -4.46
N CYS A 85 -4.10 -6.30 -5.26
CA CYS A 85 -4.10 -5.80 -6.64
C CYS A 85 -5.46 -5.20 -6.98
N ASN A 86 -5.46 -4.11 -7.75
CA ASN A 86 -6.61 -3.72 -8.54
C ASN A 86 -6.38 -4.19 -9.98
N GLY A 87 -7.14 -5.19 -10.42
CA GLY A 87 -6.91 -5.84 -11.72
C GLY A 87 -7.03 -4.90 -12.91
N TYR A 88 -7.95 -3.93 -12.85
CA TYR A 88 -8.11 -2.94 -13.93
C TYR A 88 -6.89 -2.01 -14.02
N ILE A 89 -6.48 -1.39 -12.92
CA ILE A 89 -5.32 -0.49 -12.90
C ILE A 89 -4.05 -1.25 -13.28
N GLY A 90 -3.86 -2.46 -12.74
CA GLY A 90 -2.73 -3.33 -13.11
C GLY A 90 -2.67 -3.59 -14.62
N ASN A 91 -3.81 -3.92 -15.23
CA ASN A 91 -3.90 -4.11 -16.68
C ASN A 91 -3.62 -2.82 -17.48
N GLN A 92 -4.12 -1.67 -17.02
CA GLN A 92 -3.83 -0.40 -17.71
C GLN A 92 -2.33 -0.08 -17.65
N ILE A 93 -1.70 -0.22 -16.48
CA ILE A 93 -0.27 0.01 -16.31
C ILE A 93 0.53 -0.94 -17.21
N SER A 94 0.23 -2.25 -17.22
CA SER A 94 0.96 -3.21 -18.05
C SER A 94 0.85 -2.94 -19.55
N ASN A 95 -0.26 -2.37 -20.00
CA ASN A 95 -0.46 -2.03 -21.40
C ASN A 95 0.33 -0.78 -21.82
N ILE A 96 0.54 0.17 -20.91
CA ILE A 96 1.32 1.39 -21.17
C ILE A 96 2.81 1.10 -21.03
N ASP A 97 3.20 0.39 -19.96
CA ASP A 97 4.59 0.05 -19.65
C ASP A 97 4.63 -1.24 -18.82
N ALA A 98 5.08 -2.33 -19.45
CA ALA A 98 5.17 -3.62 -18.78
C ALA A 98 6.20 -3.66 -17.63
N GLU A 99 7.25 -2.83 -17.67
CA GLU A 99 8.27 -2.80 -16.60
C GLU A 99 7.71 -2.19 -15.30
N MET A 100 6.67 -1.36 -15.42
CA MET A 100 5.95 -0.79 -14.28
C MET A 100 5.11 -1.82 -13.52
N MET A 101 4.97 -3.05 -14.05
CA MET A 101 4.43 -4.18 -13.27
C MET A 101 5.29 -4.53 -12.05
N SER A 102 6.53 -4.04 -11.97
CA SER A 102 7.34 -4.09 -10.74
C SER A 102 6.69 -3.42 -9.52
N LEU A 103 5.71 -2.53 -9.74
CA LEU A 103 4.94 -1.86 -8.67
C LEU A 103 3.70 -2.67 -8.22
N CYS A 104 3.39 -3.78 -8.90
CA CYS A 104 2.28 -4.68 -8.56
C CYS A 104 2.85 -6.05 -8.12
N PRO A 105 2.37 -6.66 -7.02
CA PRO A 105 1.23 -6.23 -6.22
C PRO A 105 1.55 -5.14 -5.20
N ILE A 106 0.49 -4.46 -4.81
CA ILE A 106 0.48 -3.46 -3.74
C ILE A 106 0.78 -4.16 -2.42
N LYS A 107 1.66 -3.58 -1.60
CA LYS A 107 1.99 -4.14 -0.28
C LYS A 107 1.47 -3.25 0.85
N VAL A 108 0.65 -3.82 1.73
CA VAL A 108 0.21 -3.18 2.99
C VAL A 108 0.75 -3.97 4.17
N SER A 109 1.36 -3.27 5.14
CA SER A 109 1.83 -3.87 6.39
C SER A 109 0.89 -3.49 7.53
N ILE A 110 0.41 -4.49 8.26
CA ILE A 110 -0.52 -4.33 9.38
C ILE A 110 0.13 -4.97 10.61
N ILE A 111 0.47 -4.16 11.59
CA ILE A 111 1.20 -4.61 12.80
C ILE A 111 0.41 -4.25 14.06
N SER A 112 0.55 -5.04 15.11
CA SER A 112 -0.05 -4.74 16.42
C SER A 112 0.92 -5.06 17.54
N ASP A 113 0.86 -4.27 18.60
CA ASP A 113 1.54 -4.48 19.88
C ASP A 113 0.57 -4.99 20.98
N GLY A 114 -0.68 -5.31 20.61
CA GLY A 114 -1.74 -5.73 21.52
C GLY A 114 -2.56 -4.57 22.10
N LYS A 115 -2.15 -3.31 21.92
CA LYS A 115 -2.91 -2.12 22.34
C LYS A 115 -3.58 -1.44 21.15
N SER A 116 -2.87 -1.36 20.03
CA SER A 116 -3.37 -0.77 18.79
C SER A 116 -2.95 -1.59 17.57
N THR A 117 -3.61 -1.31 16.45
CA THR A 117 -3.24 -1.83 15.13
C THR A 117 -2.76 -0.66 14.28
N LYS A 118 -1.57 -0.80 13.69
CA LYS A 118 -0.94 0.18 12.81
C LYS A 118 -0.90 -0.37 11.39
N ILE A 119 -1.37 0.44 10.46
CA ILE A 119 -1.43 0.14 9.04
C ILE A 119 -0.47 1.07 8.33
N ILE A 120 0.40 0.49 7.51
CA ILE A 120 1.51 1.18 6.86
C ILE A 120 1.46 0.84 5.38
N TYR A 121 1.36 1.87 4.56
CA TYR A 121 1.31 1.80 3.11
C TYR A 121 2.33 2.78 2.51
N THR A 122 3.14 2.31 1.56
CA THR A 122 4.03 3.17 0.77
C THR A 122 3.31 3.53 -0.51
N LYS A 123 3.10 4.83 -0.73
CA LYS A 123 2.47 5.36 -1.94
C LYS A 123 3.33 5.09 -3.16
N TYR A 124 2.69 4.96 -4.32
CA TYR A 124 3.36 4.78 -5.59
C TYR A 124 3.34 6.02 -6.48
N THR A 125 2.54 7.04 -6.14
CA THR A 125 2.58 8.34 -6.82
C THR A 125 4.02 8.88 -6.83
N GLY A 126 4.56 9.15 -8.01
CA GLY A 126 5.95 9.60 -8.18
C GLY A 126 6.92 8.51 -8.62
N ALA A 127 6.49 7.24 -8.69
CA ALA A 127 7.31 6.13 -9.21
C ALA A 127 7.50 6.15 -10.74
N SER A 128 6.82 7.05 -11.46
CA SER A 128 6.93 7.20 -12.90
C SER A 128 6.96 8.69 -13.27
N THR A 129 7.63 9.02 -14.38
CA THR A 129 7.55 10.33 -15.02
C THR A 129 6.50 10.39 -16.13
N ASN A 130 5.94 9.23 -16.52
CA ASN A 130 4.85 9.15 -17.49
C ASN A 130 3.55 9.66 -16.84
N LYS A 131 2.93 10.68 -17.45
CA LYS A 131 1.74 11.35 -16.91
C LYS A 131 0.52 10.43 -16.79
N GLU A 132 0.33 9.51 -17.72
CA GLU A 132 -0.80 8.57 -17.71
C GLU A 132 -0.63 7.56 -16.57
N ILE A 133 0.58 7.02 -16.41
CA ILE A 133 0.91 6.12 -15.30
C ILE A 133 0.82 6.85 -13.96
N MET A 134 1.31 8.08 -13.85
CA MET A 134 1.16 8.88 -12.62
C MET A 134 -0.29 9.09 -12.23
N ALA A 135 -1.20 9.32 -13.19
CA ALA A 135 -2.62 9.44 -12.91
C ALA A 135 -3.20 8.12 -12.35
N LEU A 136 -2.86 6.98 -12.97
CA LEU A 136 -3.24 5.65 -12.51
C LEU A 136 -2.70 5.34 -11.10
N LEU A 137 -1.43 5.66 -10.83
CA LEU A 137 -0.80 5.45 -9.52
C LEU A 137 -1.39 6.35 -8.44
N LYS A 138 -1.78 7.58 -8.78
CA LYS A 138 -2.49 8.46 -7.86
C LYS A 138 -3.85 7.89 -7.48
N THR A 139 -4.62 7.43 -8.47
CA THR A 139 -5.89 6.75 -8.22
C THR A 139 -5.69 5.48 -7.39
N LEU A 140 -4.65 4.70 -7.68
CA LEU A 140 -4.30 3.51 -6.90
C LEU A 140 -4.05 3.86 -5.42
N ASP A 141 -3.26 4.90 -5.16
CA ASP A 141 -3.00 5.37 -3.80
C ASP A 141 -4.28 5.79 -3.09
N GLU A 142 -5.17 6.52 -3.76
CA GLU A 142 -6.47 6.94 -3.21
C GLU A 142 -7.35 5.74 -2.85
N VAL A 143 -7.46 4.73 -3.73
CA VAL A 143 -8.23 3.51 -3.50
C VAL A 143 -7.67 2.70 -2.33
N VAL A 144 -6.35 2.53 -2.24
CA VAL A 144 -5.70 1.81 -1.14
C VAL A 144 -5.91 2.57 0.18
N ILE A 145 -5.77 3.89 0.18
CA ILE A 145 -6.00 4.73 1.36
C ILE A 145 -7.46 4.64 1.81
N ASN A 146 -8.43 4.77 0.90
CA ASN A 146 -9.85 4.59 1.20
C ASN A 146 -10.13 3.21 1.81
N THR A 147 -9.49 2.17 1.28
CA THR A 147 -9.61 0.81 1.83
C THR A 147 -9.03 0.71 3.24
N ILE A 148 -7.86 1.31 3.49
CA ILE A 148 -7.27 1.40 4.85
C ILE A 148 -8.18 2.20 5.78
N ASP A 149 -8.83 3.21 5.23
CA ASP A 149 -9.83 4.03 5.90
C ASP A 149 -11.17 3.33 6.11
N LEU A 150 -11.33 2.12 5.54
CA LEU A 150 -12.54 1.30 5.57
C LEU A 150 -13.74 2.03 4.93
N THR A 151 -13.46 2.89 3.95
CA THR A 151 -14.45 3.63 3.14
C THR A 151 -14.49 3.07 1.72
N THR A 152 -15.50 3.47 0.93
CA THR A 152 -15.63 3.07 -0.47
C THR A 152 -15.21 4.18 -1.44
N ASP A 153 -14.46 3.82 -2.47
CA ASP A 153 -14.05 4.68 -3.57
C ASP A 153 -15.10 4.69 -4.70
N LYS A 154 -15.80 5.83 -4.83
CA LYS A 154 -16.84 6.02 -5.85
C LYS A 154 -16.32 6.02 -7.28
N TYR A 155 -15.05 6.38 -7.50
CA TYR A 155 -14.47 6.36 -8.84
C TYR A 155 -14.29 4.92 -9.32
N MET A 156 -13.82 4.03 -8.44
CA MET A 156 -13.75 2.59 -8.75
C MET A 156 -15.14 1.98 -8.95
N GLU A 157 -16.13 2.30 -8.10
CA GLU A 157 -17.52 1.81 -8.30
C GLU A 157 -18.04 2.12 -9.71
N LYS A 158 -17.76 3.33 -10.22
CA LYS A 158 -18.14 3.72 -11.59
C LYS A 158 -17.32 2.97 -12.66
N ALA A 159 -16.02 2.77 -12.46
CA ALA A 159 -15.15 2.09 -13.42
C ALA A 159 -15.51 0.60 -13.60
N PHE A 160 -16.12 0.00 -12.57
CA PHE A 160 -16.51 -1.40 -12.53
C PHE A 160 -18.03 -1.64 -12.60
N SER A 161 -18.86 -0.60 -12.79
CA SER A 161 -20.30 -0.78 -13.00
C SER A 161 -20.60 -1.32 -14.41
N SER A 162 -21.58 -2.21 -14.51
CA SER A 162 -21.99 -2.86 -15.77
C SER A 162 -22.43 -1.86 -16.85
N ASP A 163 -22.89 -0.68 -16.46
CA ASP A 163 -23.31 0.40 -17.37
C ASP A 163 -22.15 0.97 -18.21
N SER A 164 -20.89 0.71 -17.81
CA SER A 164 -19.68 1.22 -18.48
C SER A 164 -19.11 0.30 -19.57
N ILE A 165 -19.68 -0.90 -19.73
CA ILE A 165 -19.25 -1.92 -20.70
C ILE A 165 -20.10 -1.87 -21.98
N GLU A 166 -21.38 -1.49 -21.88
CA GLU A 166 -22.33 -1.53 -23.01
C GLU A 166 -22.05 -0.45 -24.09
N SER A 167 -21.22 0.56 -23.80
CA SER A 167 -20.84 1.62 -24.76
C SER A 167 -19.51 1.37 -25.51
N ARG A 168 -18.85 0.22 -25.30
CA ARG A 168 -17.54 -0.09 -25.90
C ARG A 168 -17.53 -1.25 -26.91
N HIS A 169 -18.70 -1.79 -27.26
CA HIS A 169 -18.83 -2.91 -28.21
C HIS A 169 -19.66 -2.62 -29.46
N THR A 170 -19.93 -1.36 -29.77
CA THR A 170 -20.38 -0.96 -31.11
C THR A 170 -19.25 -0.19 -31.77
N ASP A 171 -18.36 -0.90 -32.47
CA ASP A 171 -17.58 -0.41 -33.63
C ASP A 171 -16.56 -1.49 -34.03
N HIS A 172 -17.05 -2.55 -34.68
CA HIS A 172 -16.30 -3.42 -35.60
C HIS A 172 -17.18 -3.76 -36.79
#